data_AF-A0A3A4XK16-F1
#
_entry.id   AF-A0A3A4XK16-F1
#
_cell.length_a   1.000
_cell.length_b   1.000
_cell.length_c   1.000
_cell.angle_alpha   90.00
_cell.angle_beta   90.00
_cell.angle_gamma   90.00
#
_symmetry.space_group_name_H-M   'P 1'
#
loop_
_entity.id
_entity.type
_entity.pdbx_description
1 polymer ?
#
loop_
_entity_poly.entity_id
_entity_poly.type
_entity_poly.pdbx_seq_one_letter_code
_entity_poly.pdbx_strand_id
1 'polypeptide(L)'
;MKKLNWKIIKSNISEAREELENIEKSIESGNFLNEAEYQIKIEHAYHHLNFAWNARHSSTERYKNLTDRDFNKWSKFPKDIEETKV
;
A
#
# COMPACT_ATOMS: atom_id res chain seq x y z
N MET A 1 -21.40 11.84 1.65
CA MET A 1 -20.18 11.11 1.26
C MET A 1 -19.27 10.96 2.48
N LYS A 2 -18.59 9.82 2.65
CA LYS A 2 -17.64 9.63 3.76
C LYS A 2 -16.38 10.47 3.50
N LYS A 3 -15.85 11.13 4.53
CA LYS A 3 -14.60 11.91 4.42
C LYS A 3 -13.41 10.98 4.23
N LEU A 4 -12.42 11.43 3.47
CA LEU A 4 -11.13 10.76 3.34
C LEU A 4 -10.27 11.00 4.59
N ASN A 5 -9.58 9.97 5.04
CA ASN A 5 -8.60 10.05 6.11
C ASN A 5 -7.20 10.21 5.53
N TRP A 6 -6.82 11.47 5.29
CA TRP A 6 -5.54 11.82 4.68
C TRP A 6 -4.32 11.38 5.50
N LYS A 7 -4.45 11.16 6.81
CA LYS A 7 -3.35 10.66 7.64
C LYS A 7 -3.04 9.19 7.32
N ILE A 8 -4.07 8.35 7.23
CA ILE A 8 -3.93 6.93 6.85
C ILE A 8 -3.42 6.82 5.41
N ILE A 9 -4.01 7.59 4.50
CA ILE A 9 -3.65 7.60 3.07
C ILE A 9 -2.18 7.99 2.92
N LYS A 10 -1.76 9.12 3.52
CA LYS A 10 -0.37 9.58 3.44
C LYS A 10 0.60 8.56 4.03
N SER A 11 0.29 7.98 5.19
CA SER A 11 1.17 7.00 5.83
C SER A 11 1.44 5.82 4.89
N ASN A 12 0.41 5.22 4.32
CA ASN A 12 0.58 4.08 3.42
C ASN A 12 1.24 4.47 2.09
N ILE A 13 0.90 5.62 1.51
CA ILE A 13 1.57 6.08 0.28
C ILE A 13 3.08 6.29 0.52
N SER A 14 3.47 6.80 1.68
CA SER A 14 4.88 6.96 2.02
C SER A 14 5.62 5.63 2.10
N GLU A 15 5.05 4.62 2.77
CA GLU A 15 5.64 3.28 2.88
C GLU A 15 5.72 2.59 1.51
N ALA A 16 4.65 2.67 0.70
CA ALA A 16 4.66 2.14 -0.66
C ALA A 16 5.76 2.79 -1.51
N ARG A 17 5.93 4.11 -1.41
CA ARG A 17 6.97 4.85 -2.12
C ARG A 17 8.36 4.41 -1.67
N GLU A 18 8.60 4.22 -0.38
CA GLU A 18 9.89 3.75 0.13
C GLU A 18 10.29 2.39 -0.46
N GLU A 19 9.34 1.45 -0.57
CA GLU A 19 9.63 0.16 -1.19
C GLU A 19 9.93 0.27 -2.69
N LEU A 20 9.21 1.12 -3.41
CA LEU A 20 9.49 1.38 -4.83
C LEU A 20 10.86 2.05 -5.01
N GLU A 21 11.21 3.04 -4.19
CA GLU A 21 12.53 3.68 -4.20
C GLU A 21 13.65 2.66 -3.90
N ASN A 22 13.39 1.67 -3.03
CA ASN A 22 14.35 0.61 -2.75
C ASN A 22 14.56 -0.33 -3.94
N ILE A 23 13.50 -0.61 -4.72
CA ILE A 23 13.63 -1.34 -5.99
C ILE A 23 14.45 -0.50 -6.98
N GLU A 24 14.14 0.79 -7.16
CA GLU A 24 14.88 1.69 -8.05
C GLU A 24 16.37 1.75 -7.69
N LYS A 25 16.72 1.93 -6.41
CA LYS A 25 18.12 1.92 -5.93
C LYS A 25 18.85 0.60 -6.25
N SER A 26 18.16 -0.54 -6.17
CA SER A 26 18.76 -1.83 -6.54
C SER A 26 19.12 -1.89 -8.02
N ILE A 27 18.27 -1.31 -8.88
CA ILE A 27 18.48 -1.21 -10.33
C ILE A 27 19.63 -0.23 -10.63
N GLU A 28 19.61 0.96 -10.04
CA GLU A 28 20.63 2.01 -10.25
C GLU A 28 22.03 1.58 -9.79
N SER A 29 22.11 0.81 -8.70
CA SER A 29 23.38 0.32 -8.18
C SER A 29 23.93 -0.92 -8.91
N GLY A 30 23.16 -1.51 -9.84
CA GLY A 30 23.50 -2.76 -10.51
C GLY A 30 23.42 -4.01 -9.63
N ASN A 31 22.97 -3.87 -8.37
CA ASN A 31 22.70 -4.98 -7.46
C ASN A 31 21.27 -5.47 -7.66
N PHE A 32 21.00 -6.05 -8.83
CA PHE A 32 19.66 -6.48 -9.20
C PHE A 32 19.11 -7.51 -8.22
N LEU A 33 17.87 -7.29 -7.80
CA LEU A 33 17.08 -8.25 -7.04
C LEU A 33 16.80 -9.47 -7.92
N ASN A 34 16.82 -10.65 -7.31
CA ASN A 34 16.22 -11.82 -7.95
C ASN A 34 14.69 -11.75 -7.92
N GLU A 35 14.02 -12.66 -8.64
CA GLU A 35 12.56 -12.65 -8.77
C GLU A 35 11.83 -12.74 -7.43
N ALA A 36 12.30 -13.56 -6.49
CA ALA A 36 11.67 -13.70 -5.18
C ALA A 36 11.83 -12.42 -4.33
N GLU A 37 13.00 -11.80 -4.36
CA GLU A 37 13.26 -10.52 -3.69
C GLU A 37 12.41 -9.39 -4.28
N TYR A 38 12.31 -9.35 -5.62
CA TYR A 38 11.46 -8.39 -6.31
C TYR A 38 9.98 -8.61 -5.99
N GLN A 39 9.52 -9.87 -6.00
CA GLN A 39 8.16 -10.24 -5.64
C GLN A 39 7.81 -9.74 -4.23
N ILE A 40 8.67 -10.00 -3.24
CA ILE A 40 8.44 -9.54 -1.86
C ILE A 40 8.29 -8.01 -1.81
N LYS A 41 9.18 -7.27 -2.49
CA LYS A 41 9.14 -5.80 -2.48
C LYS A 41 7.92 -5.23 -3.18
N ILE A 42 7.57 -5.78 -4.35
CA ILE A 42 6.40 -5.29 -5.10
C ILE A 42 5.09 -5.66 -4.39
N GLU A 43 5.01 -6.84 -3.76
CA GLU A 43 3.88 -7.22 -2.90
C GLU A 43 3.75 -6.29 -1.69
N HIS A 44 4.87 -5.87 -1.08
CA HIS A 44 4.85 -4.91 0.03
C HIS A 44 4.33 -3.52 -0.41
N ALA A 45 4.76 -3.05 -1.58
CA ALA A 45 4.21 -1.82 -2.15
C ALA A 45 2.70 -1.96 -2.44
N TYR A 46 2.26 -3.06 -3.04
CA TYR A 46 0.83 -3.33 -3.27
C TYR A 46 0.03 -3.40 -1.98
N HIS A 47 0.57 -4.03 -0.93
CA HIS A 47 -0.07 -4.09 0.38
C HIS A 47 -0.43 -2.68 0.88
N HIS A 48 0.54 -1.76 0.84
CA HIS A 48 0.30 -0.39 1.29
C HIS A 48 -0.64 0.39 0.36
N LEU A 49 -0.54 0.25 -0.96
CA LEU A 49 -1.48 0.88 -1.89
C LEU A 49 -2.93 0.38 -1.67
N ASN A 50 -3.09 -0.93 -1.46
CA ASN A 50 -4.38 -1.54 -1.13
C ASN A 50 -4.92 -1.00 0.20
N PHE A 51 -4.07 -0.89 1.23
CA PHE A 51 -4.43 -0.31 2.52
C PHE A 51 -4.86 1.16 2.40
N ALA A 52 -4.10 1.97 1.64
CA ALA A 52 -4.39 3.38 1.43
C ALA A 52 -5.82 3.57 0.87
N TRP A 53 -6.22 2.73 -0.07
CA TRP A 53 -7.56 2.76 -0.66
C TRP A 53 -8.63 2.16 0.24
N ASN A 54 -8.43 0.93 0.72
CA ASN A 54 -9.47 0.18 1.45
C ASN A 54 -9.75 0.75 2.85
N ALA A 55 -8.76 1.38 3.47
CA ALA A 55 -8.88 2.02 4.79
C ALA A 55 -9.18 3.53 4.70
N ARG A 56 -9.36 4.10 3.50
CA ARG A 56 -9.48 5.55 3.25
C ARG A 56 -10.56 6.28 4.05
N HIS A 57 -11.55 5.56 4.57
CA HIS A 57 -12.65 6.11 5.38
C HIS A 57 -12.62 5.64 6.84
N SER A 58 -11.60 4.89 7.26
CA SER A 58 -11.47 4.39 8.63
C SER A 58 -11.06 5.53 9.57
N SER A 59 -11.47 5.44 10.83
CA SER A 59 -10.91 6.33 11.87
C SER A 59 -9.45 5.95 12.14
N THR A 60 -8.65 6.94 12.55
CA THR A 60 -7.26 6.69 12.99
C THR A 60 -7.18 5.77 14.19
N GLU A 61 -8.19 5.78 15.06
CA GLU A 61 -8.27 4.89 16.22
C GLU A 61 -8.44 3.43 15.81
N ARG A 62 -9.39 3.13 14.91
CA ARG A 62 -9.55 1.77 14.38
C ARG A 62 -8.30 1.32 13.62
N TYR A 63 -7.69 2.23 12.87
CA TYR A 63 -6.45 1.93 12.16
C TYR A 63 -5.29 1.61 13.11
N LYS A 64 -5.19 2.33 14.24
CA LYS A 64 -4.20 2.05 15.29
C LYS A 64 -4.46 0.71 15.98
N ASN A 65 -5.74 0.36 16.18
CA ASN A 65 -6.18 -0.88 16.81
C ASN A 65 -6.58 -1.92 15.75
N LEU A 66 -5.70 -2.11 14.75
CA LEU A 66 -5.97 -2.96 13.60
C LEU A 66 -6.20 -4.42 14.04
N THR A 67 -7.32 -4.99 13.60
CA THR A 67 -7.63 -6.41 13.82
C THR A 67 -7.14 -7.25 12.64
N ASP A 68 -6.93 -8.56 12.83
CA ASP A 68 -6.60 -9.46 11.72
C ASP A 68 -7.65 -9.43 10.60
N ARG A 69 -8.92 -9.24 10.97
CA ARG A 69 -10.01 -9.07 10.00
C ARG A 69 -9.84 -7.80 9.18
N ASP A 70 -9.47 -6.70 9.82
CA ASP A 70 -9.22 -5.42 9.13
C ASP A 70 -7.98 -5.52 8.26
N PHE A 71 -6.90 -6.11 8.77
CA PHE A 71 -5.67 -6.35 8.03
C PHE A 71 -5.94 -7.17 6.76
N ASN A 72 -6.58 -8.33 6.90
CA ASN A 72 -6.93 -9.22 5.78
C ASN A 72 -7.93 -8.59 4.80
N LYS A 73 -8.77 -7.66 5.25
CA LYS A 73 -9.70 -6.95 4.38
C LYS A 73 -8.97 -5.87 3.59
N TRP A 74 -8.12 -5.10 4.25
CA TRP A 74 -7.47 -3.94 3.66
C TRP A 74 -6.25 -4.29 2.79
N SER A 75 -5.63 -5.46 3.00
CA SER A 75 -4.51 -5.97 2.18
C SER A 75 -4.90 -6.39 0.76
N LYS A 76 -6.19 -6.69 0.53
CA LYS A 76 -6.67 -7.21 -0.74
C LYS A 76 -6.78 -6.13 -1.81
N PHE A 77 -6.65 -6.52 -3.07
CA PHE A 77 -6.93 -5.62 -4.18
C PHE A 77 -8.31 -4.95 -4.04
N PRO A 78 -8.40 -3.63 -4.25
CA PRO A 78 -9.67 -2.91 -4.25
C PRO A 78 -10.68 -3.53 -5.21
N LYS A 79 -11.94 -3.60 -4.76
CA LYS A 79 -13.06 -4.08 -5.59
C LYS A 79 -13.95 -2.95 -6.11
N ASP A 80 -13.73 -1.75 -5.58
CA ASP A 80 -14.52 -0.54 -5.78
C ASP A 80 -13.68 0.59 -6.40
N ILE A 81 -12.50 0.28 -6.93
CA ILE A 81 -11.74 1.20 -7.77
C ILE A 81 -12.21 1.01 -9.21
N GLU A 82 -12.74 2.07 -9.80
CA GLU A 82 -13.12 2.07 -11.21
C GLU A 82 -11.94 2.57 -12.03
N GLU A 83 -11.67 1.87 -13.14
CA GLU A 83 -10.67 2.32 -14.10
C GLU A 83 -11.16 3.62 -14.73
N THR A 84 -10.54 4.73 -14.35
CA THR A 84 -10.72 5.98 -15.08
C THR A 84 -9.86 5.90 -16.32
N LYS A 85 -10.48 5.97 -17.50
CA LYS A 85 -9.73 6.14 -18.76
C LYS A 85 -9.11 7.53 -18.76
N VAL A 86 -7.81 7.59 -18.52
CA VAL A 86 -6.96 8.79 -18.58
C VAL A 86 -6.23 8.90 -19.90
#